data_AF-A0A974UUK2-F1
#
_entry.id   AF-A0A974UUK2-F1
#
_cell.length_a   1.000
_cell.length_b   1.000
_cell.length_c   1.000
_cell.angle_alpha   90.00
_cell.angle_beta   90.00
_cell.angle_gamma   90.00
#
_symmetry.space_group_name_H-M   'P 1'
#
loop_
_entity.id
_entity.type
_entity.pdbx_description
1 polymer ?
#
loop_
_entity_poly.entity_id
_entity_poly.type
_entity_poly.pdbx_seq_one_letter_code
_entity_poly.pdbx_strand_id
1 'polypeptide(L)'
;MTPFMLAVQSLLDGAEAPVPATEPAASRSVAVATDEQVIIRSLAEQMVSEANAVLREHGEVLSLVDDSGDGELAFTVGFADRSARIRTAIAGREAVACLVIAGEPEGDPRRLASEEELRALLLSLLTAPVHH
;
A
#
# COMPACT_ATOMS: atom_id res chain seq x y z
N MET A 1 20.29 7.07 -6.26
CA MET A 1 19.14 6.18 -6.04
C MET A 1 18.99 5.94 -4.55
N THR A 2 17.78 6.02 -4.02
CA THR A 2 17.48 5.71 -2.61
C THR A 2 17.51 4.17 -2.38
N PRO A 3 17.52 3.69 -1.13
CA PRO A 3 17.40 2.27 -0.84
C PRO A 3 16.15 1.62 -1.46
N PHE A 4 15.04 2.35 -1.56
CA PHE A 4 13.83 1.85 -2.20
C PHE A 4 13.97 1.77 -3.73
N MET A 5 14.53 2.81 -4.38
CA MET A 5 14.83 2.77 -5.81
C MET A 5 15.74 1.59 -6.19
N LEU A 6 16.75 1.28 -5.36
CA LEU A 6 17.61 0.12 -5.56
C LEU A 6 16.84 -1.20 -5.48
N ALA A 7 15.90 -1.32 -4.54
CA ALA A 7 15.04 -2.50 -4.44
C ALA A 7 14.11 -2.65 -5.65
N VAL A 8 13.55 -1.54 -6.16
CA VAL A 8 12.75 -1.55 -7.40
C VAL A 8 13.59 -2.04 -8.59
N GLN A 9 14.81 -1.50 -8.75
CA GLN A 9 15.73 -1.98 -9.79
C GLN A 9 16.03 -3.46 -9.65
N SER A 10 16.34 -3.95 -8.45
CA SER A 10 16.61 -5.36 -8.23
C SER A 10 15.43 -6.26 -8.62
N LEU A 11 14.18 -5.83 -8.39
CA LEU A 11 13.00 -6.59 -8.85
C LEU A 11 12.89 -6.62 -10.38
N LEU A 12 13.17 -5.49 -11.04
CA LEU A 12 13.21 -5.42 -12.50
C LEU A 12 14.31 -6.34 -13.08
N ASP A 13 15.40 -6.53 -12.33
CA ASP A 13 16.50 -7.44 -12.65
C ASP A 13 16.18 -8.92 -12.29
N GLY A 14 14.98 -9.22 -11.80
CA GLY A 14 14.50 -10.58 -11.53
C GLY A 14 14.63 -11.06 -10.08
N ALA A 15 14.85 -10.16 -9.12
CA ALA A 15 14.76 -10.51 -7.71
C ALA A 15 13.32 -10.90 -7.32
N GLU A 16 13.20 -11.78 -6.33
CA GLU A 16 11.91 -12.17 -5.76
C GLU A 16 11.31 -11.01 -4.96
N ALA A 17 10.01 -10.78 -5.10
CA ALA A 17 9.35 -9.76 -4.30
C ALA A 17 9.08 -10.21 -2.86
N PRO A 18 9.22 -9.29 -1.90
CA PRO A 18 8.82 -9.56 -0.53
C PRO A 18 7.31 -9.75 -0.43
N VAL A 19 6.88 -10.48 0.58
CA VAL A 19 5.48 -10.59 1.00
C VAL A 19 5.27 -9.65 2.19
N PRO A 20 4.36 -8.67 2.11
CA PRO A 20 4.11 -7.77 3.24
C PRO A 20 3.51 -8.52 4.42
N ALA A 21 4.09 -8.32 5.60
CA ALA A 21 3.51 -8.82 6.84
C ALA A 21 2.26 -8.01 7.20
N THR A 22 1.20 -8.74 7.54
CA THR A 22 -0.05 -8.15 8.00
C THR A 22 -0.42 -8.69 9.38
N GLU A 23 -1.22 -7.93 10.12
CA GLU A 23 -1.77 -8.32 11.42
C GLU A 23 -3.30 -8.10 11.42
N PRO A 24 -4.05 -8.76 12.33
CA PRO A 24 -5.48 -8.49 12.47
C PRO A 24 -5.73 -6.99 12.72
N ALA A 25 -6.69 -6.41 12.00
CA ALA A 25 -7.08 -5.03 12.23
C ALA A 25 -7.66 -4.87 13.64
N ALA A 26 -7.32 -3.76 14.29
CA ALA A 26 -7.78 -3.44 15.64
C ALA A 26 -8.39 -2.05 15.68
N SER A 27 -9.41 -1.90 16.54
CA SER A 27 -9.98 -0.58 16.84
C SER A 27 -8.96 0.30 17.55
N ARG A 28 -8.92 1.57 17.14
CA ARG A 28 -8.13 2.63 17.74
C ARG A 28 -8.99 3.88 17.84
N SER A 29 -8.58 4.81 18.71
CA SER A 29 -9.20 6.13 18.72
C SER A 29 -9.02 6.82 17.37
N VAL A 30 -9.99 7.62 16.95
CA VAL A 30 -9.94 8.38 15.69
C VAL A 30 -8.65 9.21 15.57
N ALA A 31 -8.19 9.79 16.68
CA ALA A 31 -6.97 10.61 16.69
C ALA A 31 -5.73 9.78 16.30
N VAL A 32 -5.56 8.60 16.90
CA VAL A 32 -4.42 7.70 16.60
C VAL A 32 -4.53 7.17 15.18
N ALA A 33 -5.69 6.68 14.76
CA ALA A 33 -5.87 6.11 13.44
C ALA A 33 -5.67 7.15 12.32
N THR A 34 -6.10 8.39 12.53
CA THR A 34 -5.91 9.48 11.56
C THR A 34 -4.44 9.89 11.45
N ASP A 35 -3.71 9.93 12.57
CA ASP A 35 -2.27 10.20 12.58
C ASP A 35 -1.49 9.13 11.80
N GLU A 36 -1.76 7.85 12.11
CA GLU A 36 -1.20 6.70 11.38
C GLU A 36 -1.54 6.77 9.88
N GLN A 37 -2.78 7.14 9.52
CA GLN A 37 -3.21 7.29 8.13
C GLN A 37 -2.43 8.39 7.39
N VAL A 38 -2.16 9.52 8.04
CA VAL A 38 -1.38 10.61 7.43
C VAL A 38 0.07 10.19 7.22
N ILE A 39 0.67 9.49 8.19
CA ILE A 39 2.04 8.98 8.10
C ILE A 39 2.14 7.97 6.94
N ILE A 40 1.28 6.95 6.93
CA ILE A 40 1.35 5.89 5.91
C ILE A 40 1.06 6.41 4.50
N ARG A 41 0.15 7.38 4.35
CA ARG A 41 -0.11 8.03 3.06
C ARG A 41 1.10 8.84 2.59
N SER A 42 1.73 9.61 3.49
CA SER A 42 2.91 10.42 3.15
C SER A 42 4.09 9.53 2.73
N LEU A 43 4.29 8.41 3.42
CA LEU A 43 5.28 7.41 3.05
C LEU A 43 4.96 6.77 1.68
N ALA A 44 3.69 6.47 1.41
CA ALA A 44 3.26 5.94 0.12
C ALA A 44 3.55 6.91 -1.02
N GLU A 45 3.27 8.20 -0.85
CA GLU A 45 3.58 9.22 -1.85
C GLU A 45 5.07 9.29 -2.17
N GLN A 46 5.91 9.31 -1.12
CA GLN A 46 7.36 9.32 -1.30
C GLN A 46 7.81 8.08 -2.08
N MET A 47 7.40 6.88 -1.65
CA MET A 47 7.81 5.63 -2.29
C MET A 47 7.29 5.53 -3.72
N VAL A 48 6.04 5.89 -4.01
CA VAL A 48 5.50 5.91 -5.37
C VAL A 48 6.30 6.87 -6.26
N SER A 49 6.67 8.05 -5.76
CA SER A 49 7.53 8.98 -6.51
C SER A 49 8.91 8.38 -6.80
N GLU A 50 9.53 7.74 -5.82
CA GLU A 50 10.83 7.08 -5.96
C GLU A 50 10.79 5.89 -6.95
N ALA A 51 9.80 5.01 -6.83
CA ALA A 51 9.61 3.90 -7.77
C ALA A 51 9.36 4.40 -9.19
N ASN A 52 8.51 5.42 -9.36
CA ASN A 52 8.22 5.99 -10.66
C ASN A 52 9.42 6.70 -11.30
N ALA A 53 10.43 7.10 -10.54
CA ALA A 53 11.68 7.59 -11.10
C ALA A 53 12.49 6.47 -11.79
N VAL A 54 12.34 5.21 -11.35
CA VAL A 54 12.97 4.03 -11.97
C VAL A 54 12.08 3.41 -13.06
N LEU A 55 10.79 3.28 -12.77
CA LEU A 55 9.83 2.59 -13.65
C LEU A 55 9.54 3.33 -14.96
N ARG A 56 9.70 4.66 -15.00
CA ARG A 56 9.46 5.46 -16.23
C ARG A 56 10.30 4.99 -17.43
N GLU A 57 11.48 4.45 -17.18
CA GLU A 57 12.34 3.89 -18.24
C GLU A 57 11.82 2.55 -18.79
N HIS A 58 10.87 1.92 -18.08
CA HIS A 58 10.30 0.61 -18.33
C HIS A 58 8.84 0.66 -18.84
N GLY A 59 8.22 1.85 -18.87
CA GLY A 59 6.94 2.12 -19.56
C GLY A 59 5.68 2.12 -18.70
N GLU A 60 5.65 1.36 -17.60
CA GLU A 60 4.55 1.37 -16.64
C GLU A 60 4.92 2.15 -15.37
N VAL A 61 3.95 2.70 -14.66
CA VAL A 61 4.19 3.47 -13.43
C VAL A 61 3.14 3.13 -12.37
N LEU A 62 3.50 3.25 -11.11
CA LEU A 62 2.57 3.19 -10.00
C LEU A 62 1.64 4.41 -10.02
N SER A 63 0.35 4.20 -9.82
CA SER A 63 -0.62 5.24 -9.51
C SER A 63 -0.84 5.32 -8.00
N LEU A 64 -1.07 6.52 -7.46
CA LEU A 64 -1.55 6.75 -6.11
C LEU A 64 -2.78 7.65 -6.19
N VAL A 65 -3.91 7.17 -5.72
CA VAL A 65 -5.20 7.88 -5.79
C VAL A 65 -5.81 7.93 -4.40
N ASP A 66 -6.08 9.12 -3.90
CA ASP A 66 -6.84 9.31 -2.67
C ASP A 66 -8.33 9.05 -2.95
N ASP A 67 -8.96 8.18 -2.15
CA ASP A 67 -10.37 7.82 -2.27
C ASP A 67 -11.18 8.69 -1.31
N SER A 68 -12.05 9.54 -1.85
CA SER A 68 -12.96 10.37 -1.05
C SER A 68 -14.29 9.66 -0.83
N GLY A 69 -14.39 8.91 0.28
CA GLY A 69 -15.63 8.26 0.75
C GLY A 69 -16.15 8.87 2.05
N ASP A 70 -17.47 8.82 2.28
CA ASP A 70 -18.05 9.27 3.55
C ASP A 70 -17.61 8.35 4.70
N GLY A 71 -17.06 8.94 5.77
CA GLY A 71 -16.72 8.21 6.99
C GLY A 71 -15.46 7.34 6.90
N GLU A 72 -14.62 7.51 5.89
CA GLU A 72 -13.31 6.86 5.84
C GLU A 72 -12.22 7.77 5.24
N LEU A 73 -10.98 7.45 5.59
CA LEU A 73 -9.79 7.98 4.92
C LEU A 73 -9.17 6.83 4.14
N ALA A 74 -9.03 6.95 2.83
CA ALA A 74 -8.52 5.86 2.02
C ALA A 74 -7.64 6.37 0.87
N PHE A 75 -6.70 5.53 0.46
CA PHE A 75 -5.97 5.69 -0.79
C PHE A 75 -5.69 4.32 -1.40
N THR A 76 -5.56 4.32 -2.72
CA THR A 76 -5.29 3.14 -3.52
C THR A 76 -3.99 3.33 -4.28
N VAL A 77 -3.09 2.35 -4.16
CA VAL A 77 -1.90 2.23 -5.01
C VAL A 77 -2.17 1.17 -6.07
N GLY A 78 -1.93 1.51 -7.33
CA GLY A 78 -2.18 0.63 -8.47
C GLY A 78 -0.96 0.47 -9.36
N PHE A 79 -0.80 -0.70 -9.96
CA PHE A 79 0.20 -0.99 -10.98
C PHE A 79 -0.33 -2.06 -11.93
N ALA A 80 -0.40 -1.75 -13.23
CA ALA A 80 -1.09 -2.56 -14.22
C ALA A 80 -2.54 -2.89 -13.79
N ASP A 81 -2.86 -4.18 -13.65
CA ASP A 81 -4.13 -4.75 -13.21
C ASP A 81 -4.19 -5.01 -11.69
N ARG A 82 -3.14 -4.66 -10.95
CA ARG A 82 -3.01 -4.89 -9.51
C ARG A 82 -3.25 -3.61 -8.74
N SER A 83 -3.85 -3.74 -7.56
CA SER A 83 -4.02 -2.61 -6.66
C SER A 83 -4.11 -3.04 -5.20
N ALA A 84 -3.61 -2.18 -4.32
CA ALA A 84 -3.78 -2.27 -2.89
C ALA A 84 -4.43 -0.99 -2.35
N ARG A 85 -5.51 -1.14 -1.60
CA ARG A 85 -6.24 -0.06 -0.94
C ARG A 85 -5.97 -0.10 0.56
N ILE A 86 -5.50 1.01 1.10
CA ILE A 86 -5.36 1.23 2.54
C ILE A 86 -6.46 2.18 2.96
N ARG A 87 -7.33 1.72 3.85
CA ARG A 87 -8.46 2.50 4.36
C ARG A 87 -8.49 2.53 5.87
N THR A 88 -8.92 3.66 6.42
CA THR A 88 -9.24 3.84 7.83
C THR A 88 -10.70 4.22 7.94
N ALA A 89 -11.53 3.24 8.31
CA ALA A 89 -12.98 3.42 8.49
C ALA A 89 -13.27 4.00 9.87
N ILE A 90 -14.05 5.08 9.93
CA ILE A 90 -14.34 5.83 11.15
C ILE A 90 -15.78 5.54 11.60
N ALA A 91 -15.93 5.12 12.85
CA ALA A 91 -17.22 4.85 13.48
C ALA A 91 -17.28 5.53 14.86
N GLY A 92 -17.88 6.73 14.90
CA GLY A 92 -18.00 7.51 16.13
C GLY A 92 -16.64 8.04 16.62
N ARG A 93 -16.13 7.48 17.72
CA ARG A 93 -14.83 7.85 18.33
C ARG A 93 -13.72 6.84 18.05
N GLU A 94 -14.08 5.76 17.37
CA GLU A 94 -13.19 4.67 17.02
C GLU A 94 -12.99 4.63 15.52
N ALA A 95 -11.86 4.06 15.10
CA ALA A 95 -11.54 3.83 13.71
C ALA A 95 -10.77 2.52 13.54
N VAL A 96 -10.92 1.90 12.38
CA VAL A 96 -10.29 0.62 12.03
C VAL A 96 -9.55 0.79 10.70
N ALA A 97 -8.24 0.57 10.73
CA ALA A 97 -7.39 0.56 9.54
C ALA A 97 -7.37 -0.84 8.91
N CYS A 98 -7.54 -0.91 7.60
CA CYS A 98 -7.58 -2.15 6.82
C CYS A 98 -6.79 -2.00 5.52
N LEU A 99 -6.15 -3.09 5.12
CA LEU A 99 -5.57 -3.32 3.80
C LEU A 99 -6.51 -4.21 2.99
N VAL A 100 -6.76 -3.84 1.74
CA VAL A 100 -7.54 -4.61 0.76
C VAL A 100 -6.69 -4.76 -0.49
N ILE A 101 -6.37 -6.00 -0.88
CA ILE A 101 -5.62 -6.31 -2.11
C ILE A 101 -6.61 -6.81 -3.16
N ALA A 102 -6.60 -6.23 -4.35
CA ALA A 102 -7.48 -6.66 -5.44
C ALA A 102 -7.17 -8.11 -5.83
N GLY A 103 -8.22 -8.93 -5.95
CA GLY A 103 -8.10 -10.35 -6.31
C GLY A 103 -7.89 -11.29 -5.11
N GLU A 104 -7.64 -10.78 -3.90
CA GLU A 104 -7.65 -11.60 -2.69
C GLU A 104 -9.07 -11.78 -2.15
N PRO A 105 -9.42 -12.99 -1.64
CA PRO A 105 -10.73 -13.21 -1.03
C PRO A 105 -10.89 -12.33 0.20
N GLU A 106 -12.12 -11.85 0.41
CA GLU A 106 -12.50 -11.07 1.58
C GLU A 106 -12.40 -11.96 2.83
N GLY A 107 -11.26 -11.87 3.52
CA GLY A 107 -10.98 -12.56 4.78
C GLY A 107 -11.25 -11.67 5.99
N ASP A 108 -10.77 -12.12 7.15
CA ASP A 108 -10.78 -11.28 8.35
C ASP A 108 -10.04 -9.96 8.07
N PRO A 109 -10.52 -8.80 8.56
CA PRO A 109 -9.86 -7.51 8.32
C PRO A 109 -8.42 -7.51 8.83
N ARG A 110 -7.49 -7.13 7.95
CA ARG A 110 -6.04 -7.10 8.22
C ARG A 110 -5.48 -5.71 7.96
N ARG A 111 -4.44 -5.31 8.67
CA ARG A 111 -3.64 -4.09 8.41
C ARG A 111 -2.18 -4.45 8.19
N LEU A 112 -1.41 -3.54 7.59
CA LEU A 112 0.04 -3.63 7.58
C LEU A 112 0.56 -3.68 9.02
N ALA A 113 1.49 -4.59 9.29
CA ALA A 113 2.05 -4.75 10.64
C ALA A 113 2.96 -3.57 11.03
N SER A 114 3.54 -2.87 10.05
CA SER A 114 4.33 -1.66 10.27
C SER A 114 4.42 -0.81 8.99
N GLU A 115 5.02 0.37 9.11
CA GLU A 115 5.37 1.22 7.96
C GLU A 115 6.35 0.55 6.98
N GLU A 116 7.29 -0.28 7.45
CA GLU A 116 8.20 -1.02 6.55
C GLU A 116 7.42 -2.01 5.68
N GLU A 117 6.28 -2.50 6.14
CA GLU A 117 5.45 -3.41 5.35
C GLU A 117 4.76 -2.70 4.17
N LEU A 118 4.66 -1.37 4.20
CA LEU A 118 4.23 -0.61 3.02
C LEU A 118 5.25 -0.76 1.89
N ARG A 119 6.54 -0.76 2.22
CA ARG A 119 7.61 -0.99 1.24
C ARG A 119 7.44 -2.36 0.59
N ALA A 120 7.25 -3.39 1.41
CA ALA A 120 7.06 -4.75 0.92
C ALA A 120 5.80 -4.86 0.05
N LEU A 121 4.70 -4.20 0.45
CA LEU A 121 3.47 -4.13 -0.32
C LEU A 121 3.67 -3.48 -1.69
N LEU A 122 4.35 -2.34 -1.76
CA LEU A 122 4.59 -1.66 -3.05
C LEU A 122 5.48 -2.49 -3.97
N LEU A 123 6.46 -3.19 -3.42
CA LEU A 123 7.33 -4.10 -4.17
C LEU A 123 6.57 -5.34 -4.66
N SER A 124 5.66 -5.90 -3.87
CA SER A 124 4.84 -7.05 -4.29
C SER A 124 3.89 -6.71 -5.44
N LEU A 125 3.36 -5.48 -5.46
CA LEU A 125 2.53 -4.97 -6.58
C LEU A 125 3.27 -4.89 -7.92
N LEU A 126 4.61 -4.91 -7.93
CA LEU A 126 5.38 -4.86 -9.19
C LEU A 126 5.54 -6.24 -9.83
N THR A 127 5.48 -7.34 -9.06
CA THR A 127 5.84 -8.69 -9.53
C THR A 127 4.78 -9.78 -9.32
N ALA A 128 3.75 -9.56 -8.49
CA ALA A 128 2.66 -10.52 -8.30
C ALA A 128 2.05 -10.98 -9.65
N PRO A 129 1.89 -12.29 -9.88
CA PRO A 129 1.36 -12.81 -11.14
C PRO A 129 -0.11 -12.41 -11.36
N VAL A 130 -0.50 -12.26 -12.62
CA VAL A 130 -1.89 -12.03 -13.04
C VAL A 130 -2.73 -13.24 -12.61
N HIS A 131 -3.65 -13.05 -11.66
CA HIS A 131 -4.68 -14.05 -11.38
C HIS A 131 -5.80 -13.89 -12.40
N HIS A 132 -5.72 -14.69 -13.48
CA HIS A 132 -6.81 -14.89 -14.45
C HIS A 132 -7.86 -15.88 -13.95
#